data_AF-A0AAD2ECA7-F1
#
_entry.id   AF-A0AAD2ECA7-F1
#
_cell.length_a   1.000
_cell.length_b   1.000
_cell.length_c   1.000
_cell.angle_alpha   90.00
_cell.angle_beta   90.00
_cell.angle_gamma   90.00
#
_symmetry.space_group_name_H-M   'P 1'
#
loop_
_entity.id
_entity.type
_entity.pdbx_description
1 polymer ?
#
loop_
_entity_poly.entity_id
_entity_poly.type
_entity_poly.pdbx_seq_one_letter_code
_entity_poly.pdbx_strand_id
1 'polypeptide(L)'
;MLNLGSEKIMPLLCEKGLVDEAYCVYQKIRRLPATQSCNAILDGFLKAGWVEFMWEVYGRMVSNGMLPIDVSYGILIDACCDLGDNARAKVLFDEMVEKGLL
;
A
#
# COMPACT_ATOMS: atom_id res chain seq x y z
N MET A 1 -23.85 9.46 3.82
CA MET A 1 -23.94 8.11 3.22
C MET A 1 -22.51 7.64 2.96
N LEU A 2 -22.08 6.61 3.69
CA LEU A 2 -20.70 6.15 3.74
C LEU A 2 -20.33 5.35 2.49
N ASN A 3 -19.05 5.44 2.14
CA ASN A 3 -18.40 5.20 0.86
C ASN A 3 -18.19 3.71 0.51
N LEU A 4 -19.19 2.86 0.75
CA LEU A 4 -19.10 1.38 0.64
C LEU A 4 -18.66 0.88 -0.74
N GLY A 5 -18.94 1.62 -1.82
CA GLY A 5 -18.51 1.25 -3.17
C GLY A 5 -17.00 1.42 -3.39
N SER A 6 -16.40 2.46 -2.79
CA SER A 6 -14.98 2.80 -3.02
C SER A 6 -13.99 1.84 -2.34
N GLU A 7 -14.37 1.24 -1.21
CA GLU A 7 -13.48 0.37 -0.43
C GLU A 7 -13.12 -0.94 -1.16
N LYS A 8 -14.04 -1.42 -2.00
CA LYS A 8 -13.87 -2.65 -2.79
C LYS A 8 -13.45 -2.38 -4.24
N ILE A 9 -13.76 -1.20 -4.78
CA ILE A 9 -13.46 -0.89 -6.18
C ILE A 9 -11.95 -0.75 -6.42
N MET A 10 -11.21 -0.09 -5.53
CA MET A 10 -9.76 0.09 -5.73
C MET A 10 -8.99 -1.24 -5.67
N PRO A 11 -9.19 -2.12 -4.66
CA PRO A 11 -8.58 -3.46 -4.67
C PRO A 11 -8.94 -4.25 -5.94
N LEU A 12 -10.20 -4.21 -6.38
CA LEU A 12 -10.64 -4.92 -7.59
C LEU A 12 -9.96 -4.38 -8.85
N LEU A 13 -9.84 -3.06 -9.00
CA LEU A 13 -9.16 -2.44 -10.14
C LEU A 13 -7.68 -2.82 -10.17
N CYS A 14 -7.02 -2.82 -9.00
CA CYS A 14 -5.65 -3.31 -8.84
C CYS A 14 -5.51 -4.78 -9.25
N GLU A 15 -6.40 -5.66 -8.77
CA GLU A 15 -6.42 -7.09 -9.14
C GLU A 15 -6.60 -7.31 -10.65
N LYS A 16 -7.37 -6.44 -11.31
CA LYS A 16 -7.58 -6.49 -12.77
C LYS A 16 -6.47 -5.82 -13.58
N GLY A 17 -5.44 -5.26 -12.93
CA GLY A 17 -4.38 -4.50 -13.60
C GLY A 17 -4.84 -3.15 -14.16
N LEU A 18 -6.04 -2.69 -13.78
CA LEU A 18 -6.63 -1.40 -14.17
C LEU A 18 -6.11 -0.30 -13.23
N VAL A 19 -4.79 -0.11 -13.25
CA VAL A 19 -4.07 0.68 -12.25
C VAL A 19 -4.27 2.18 -12.46
N ASP A 20 -4.46 2.63 -13.70
CA ASP A 20 -4.82 4.01 -14.03
C ASP A 20 -6.19 4.39 -13.43
N GLU A 21 -7.18 3.50 -13.55
CA GLU A 21 -8.50 3.68 -12.97
C GLU A 21 -8.45 3.62 -11.44
N ALA A 22 -7.66 2.70 -10.88
CA ALA A 22 -7.44 2.60 -9.44
C ALA A 22 -6.88 3.92 -8.90
N TYR A 23 -5.91 4.51 -9.60
CA TYR A 23 -5.34 5.80 -9.27
C TYR A 23 -6.37 6.95 -9.36
N CYS A 24 -7.16 7.00 -10.44
CA CYS A 24 -8.21 8.00 -10.59
C CYS A 24 -9.26 7.95 -9.47
N VAL A 25 -9.58 6.75 -8.96
CA VAL A 25 -10.45 6.59 -7.80
C VAL A 25 -9.73 7.03 -6.53
N TYR A 26 -8.48 6.64 -6.33
CA TYR A 26 -7.66 6.99 -5.17
C TYR A 26 -7.56 8.51 -4.98
N GLN A 27 -7.33 9.28 -6.05
CA GLN A 27 -7.28 10.75 -5.98
C GLN A 27 -8.58 11.38 -5.47
N LYS A 28 -9.72 10.69 -5.60
CA LYS A 28 -11.04 11.20 -5.20
C LYS A 28 -11.41 10.79 -3.77
N ILE A 29 -10.69 9.86 -3.15
CA ILE A 29 -11.01 9.41 -1.79
C ILE A 29 -10.51 10.42 -0.75
N ARG A 30 -11.43 10.84 0.12
CA ARG A 30 -11.12 11.72 1.27
C ARG A 30 -10.63 10.94 2.48
N ARG A 31 -11.07 9.69 2.61
CA ARG A 31 -10.74 8.81 3.73
C ARG A 31 -10.17 7.52 3.15
N LEU A 32 -9.04 7.07 3.69
CA LEU A 32 -8.43 5.82 3.28
C LEU A 32 -9.36 4.64 3.58
N PRO A 33 -9.35 3.59 2.74
CA PRO A 33 -10.08 2.36 3.02
C PRO A 33 -9.42 1.60 4.18
N ALA A 34 -10.02 0.49 4.60
CA ALA A 34 -9.44 -0.36 5.65
C ALA A 34 -8.03 -0.85 5.29
N THR A 35 -7.20 -1.14 6.30
CA THR A 35 -5.80 -1.59 6.13
C THR A 35 -5.64 -2.74 5.14
N GLN A 36 -6.56 -3.72 5.16
CA GLN A 36 -6.53 -4.84 4.22
C GLN A 36 -6.72 -4.39 2.76
N SER A 37 -7.61 -3.42 2.50
CA SER A 37 -7.78 -2.84 1.16
C SER A 37 -6.56 -2.02 0.75
N CYS A 38 -5.94 -1.28 1.69
CA CYS A 38 -4.69 -0.58 1.40
C CYS A 38 -3.57 -1.54 1.03
N ASN A 39 -3.47 -2.71 1.66
CA ASN A 39 -2.47 -3.73 1.30
C ASN A 39 -2.65 -4.24 -0.12
N ALA A 40 -3.90 -4.50 -0.54
CA ALA A 40 -4.20 -4.89 -1.91
C ALA A 40 -3.85 -3.79 -2.92
N ILE A 41 -4.04 -2.52 -2.54
CA ILE A 41 -3.67 -1.36 -3.35
C ILE A 41 -2.14 -1.23 -3.45
N LEU A 42 -1.40 -1.37 -2.35
CA LEU A 42 0.06 -1.36 -2.32
C LEU A 42 0.65 -2.44 -3.23
N ASP A 43 0.18 -3.68 -3.09
CA ASP A 43 0.58 -4.82 -3.91
C ASP A 43 0.25 -4.59 -5.40
N GLY A 44 -0.93 -4.06 -5.69
CA GLY A 44 -1.36 -3.74 -7.06
C GLY A 44 -0.46 -2.71 -7.75
N PHE A 45 -0.18 -1.59 -7.07
CA PHE A 45 0.71 -0.57 -7.60
C PHE A 45 2.15 -1.07 -7.75
N LEU A 46 2.63 -1.88 -6.79
CA LEU A 46 3.94 -2.50 -6.87
C LEU A 46 4.07 -3.38 -8.11
N LYS A 47 3.12 -4.30 -8.32
CA LYS A 47 3.10 -5.22 -9.47
C LYS A 47 3.01 -4.51 -10.81
N ALA A 48 2.39 -3.33 -10.85
CA ALA A 48 2.36 -2.48 -12.03
C ALA A 48 3.61 -1.61 -12.23
N GLY A 49 4.56 -1.64 -11.29
CA GLY A 49 5.77 -0.80 -11.32
C GLY A 49 5.52 0.66 -10.93
N TRP A 50 4.36 0.98 -10.37
CA TRP A 50 3.98 2.32 -9.92
C TRP A 50 4.47 2.58 -8.49
N VAL A 51 5.78 2.42 -8.30
CA VAL A 51 6.46 2.40 -6.99
C VAL A 51 6.25 3.69 -6.21
N GLU A 52 6.34 4.85 -6.86
CA GLU A 52 6.12 6.15 -6.21
C GLU A 52 4.70 6.29 -5.64
N PHE A 53 3.69 5.77 -6.33
CA PHE A 53 2.31 5.78 -5.85
C PHE A 53 2.08 4.79 -4.72
N MET A 54 2.75 3.65 -4.75
CA MET A 54 2.78 2.73 -3.63
C MET A 54 3.31 3.44 -2.36
N TRP A 55 4.41 4.20 -2.48
CA TRP A 55 4.94 4.99 -1.35
C TRP A 55 3.99 6.11 -0.89
N GLU A 56 3.28 6.76 -1.81
CA GLU A 56 2.25 7.75 -1.47
C GLU A 56 1.15 7.12 -0.61
N VAL A 57 0.65 5.95 -1.01
CA VAL A 57 -0.37 5.21 -0.26
C VAL A 57 0.15 4.84 1.14
N TYR A 58 1.36 4.31 1.23
CA TYR A 58 1.99 3.96 2.50
C TYR A 58 2.16 5.18 3.42
N GLY A 59 2.70 6.29 2.90
CA GLY A 59 2.86 7.53 3.67
C GLY A 59 1.53 8.08 4.18
N ARG A 60 0.46 7.97 3.38
CA ARG A 60 -0.87 8.38 3.76
C ARG A 60 -1.47 7.47 4.85
N MET A 61 -1.21 6.15 4.80
CA MET A 61 -1.59 5.22 5.88
C MET A 61 -0.95 5.62 7.20
N VAL A 62 0.38 5.79 7.22
CA VAL A 62 1.14 6.18 8.41
C VAL A 62 0.66 7.52 8.96
N SER A 63 0.44 8.52 8.10
CA SER A 63 -0.06 9.85 8.49
C SER A 63 -1.48 9.82 9.07
N ASN A 64 -2.29 8.82 8.73
CA ASN A 64 -3.63 8.63 9.30
C ASN A 64 -3.62 7.76 10.57
N GLY A 65 -2.43 7.42 11.11
CA GLY A 65 -2.29 6.54 12.27
C GLY A 65 -2.67 5.09 11.99
N MET A 66 -2.80 4.70 10.71
CA MET A 66 -3.00 3.31 10.36
C MET A 66 -1.67 2.59 10.51
N LEU A 67 -1.67 1.50 11.28
CA LEU A 67 -0.50 0.65 11.42
C LEU A 67 -0.43 -0.27 10.20
N PRO A 68 0.65 -0.19 9.40
CA PRO A 68 1.00 -1.26 8.48
C PRO A 68 1.12 -2.56 9.29
N ILE A 69 0.53 -3.64 8.80
CA ILE A 69 0.63 -4.96 9.44
C ILE A 69 1.78 -5.74 8.79
N ASP A 70 2.13 -6.89 9.36
CA ASP A 70 3.11 -7.86 8.82
C ASP A 70 3.06 -8.00 7.29
N VAL A 71 1.87 -8.17 6.71
CA VAL A 71 1.66 -8.27 5.26
C VAL A 71 2.10 -7.01 4.52
N SER A 72 1.87 -5.82 5.08
CA SER A 72 2.29 -4.55 4.49
C SER A 72 3.81 -4.45 4.44
N TYR A 73 4.51 -4.82 5.51
CA TYR A 73 5.98 -4.81 5.55
C TYR A 73 6.59 -5.79 4.55
N GLY A 74 6.02 -6.99 4.42
CA GLY A 74 6.47 -7.97 3.41
C GLY A 74 6.44 -7.39 1.99
N ILE A 75 5.32 -6.81 1.58
CA ILE A 75 5.16 -6.19 0.25
C ILE A 75 6.23 -5.09 0.02
N LEU A 76 6.46 -4.24 1.02
CA LEU A 76 7.38 -3.10 0.90
C LEU A 76 8.86 -3.53 0.90
N ILE A 77 9.21 -4.55 1.70
CA ILE A 77 10.56 -5.09 1.75
C ILE A 77 10.88 -5.82 0.45
N ASP A 78 9.96 -6.65 -0.06
CA ASP A 78 10.10 -7.32 -1.36
C ASP A 78 10.27 -6.30 -2.49
N ALA A 79 9.45 -5.23 -2.49
CA ALA A 79 9.59 -4.12 -3.44
C ALA A 79 11.00 -3.50 -3.41
N CYS A 80 11.51 -3.22 -2.21
CA CYS A 80 12.84 -2.62 -2.05
C CYS A 80 13.95 -3.57 -2.52
N CYS A 81 13.83 -4.86 -2.24
CA CYS A 81 14.75 -5.89 -2.71
C CYS A 81 14.77 -5.99 -4.24
N ASP A 82 13.60 -6.02 -4.88
CA ASP A 82 13.46 -6.10 -6.34
C ASP A 82 14.03 -4.86 -7.05
N LEU A 83 13.93 -3.69 -6.42
CA LEU A 83 14.47 -2.42 -6.92
C LEU A 83 15.94 -2.19 -6.56
N GLY A 84 16.53 -3.06 -5.71
CA GLY A 84 17.89 -2.92 -5.21
C GLY A 84 18.09 -1.85 -4.13
N ASP A 85 17.01 -1.28 -3.56
CA ASP A 85 17.06 -0.33 -2.45
C ASP A 85 17.19 -1.07 -1.09
N ASN A 86 18.32 -1.74 -0.92
CA ASN A 86 18.62 -2.53 0.29
C ASN A 86 18.63 -1.68 1.58
N ALA A 87 18.94 -0.39 1.46
CA ALA A 87 18.96 0.52 2.60
C ALA A 87 17.53 0.73 3.14
N ARG A 88 16.56 0.97 2.26
CA ARG A 88 15.16 1.12 2.64
C ARG A 88 14.52 -0.19 3.08
N ALA A 89 14.87 -1.30 2.43
CA ALA A 89 14.46 -2.64 2.87
C ALA A 89 14.84 -2.90 4.33
N LYS A 90 16.09 -2.55 4.70
CA LYS A 90 16.57 -2.70 6.07
C LYS A 90 15.82 -1.80 7.06
N VAL A 91 15.58 -0.53 6.72
CA VAL A 91 14.84 0.40 7.59
C VAL A 91 13.42 -0.14 7.88
N LEU A 92 12.74 -0.65 6.86
CA LEU A 92 11.40 -1.23 7.00
C LEU A 92 11.41 -2.51 7.84
N PHE A 93 12.42 -3.36 7.65
CA PHE A 93 12.59 -4.56 8.45
C PHE A 93 12.83 -4.24 9.93
N ASP A 94 13.71 -3.28 10.22
CA ASP A 94 13.98 -2.85 11.58
C ASP A 94 12.71 -2.26 12.23
N GLU A 95 11.92 -1.47 11.51
CA GLU A 95 10.63 -0.95 12.00
C GLU A 95 9.61 -2.06 12.27
N MET A 96 9.54 -3.09 11.41
CA MET A 96 8.69 -4.28 11.60
C MET A 96 9.05 -5.02 12.90
N VAL A 97 10.34 -5.18 13.17
CA VAL A 97 10.86 -5.81 14.40
C VAL A 97 10.53 -4.95 15.63
N GLU A 98 10.75 -3.65 15.58
CA GLU A 98 10.42 -2.72 16.68
C GLU A 98 8.93 -2.74 17.04
N LYS A 99 8.07 -2.96 16.06
CA LYS A 99 6.61 -3.09 16.26
C LYS A 99 6.15 -4.48 16.72
N GLY A 100 7.07 -5.44 16.85
CA GLY A 100 6.77 -6.80 17.28
C GLY A 100 5.92 -7.59 16.28
N LEU A 101 6.08 -7.30 14.99
CA LEU A 101 5.35 -7.93 13.89
C LEU A 101 6.10 -9.13 13.28
N LEU A 102 7.20 -9.56 13.89
CA LEU A 102 8.04 -10.70 13.48
C LEU A 102 7.63 -11.99 14.20
#